data_AF-A0A2K3CYC6-F1
#
_entry.id   AF-A0A2K3CYC6-F1
#
_cell.length_a   1.000
_cell.length_b   1.000
_cell.length_c   1.000
_cell.angle_alpha   90.00
_cell.angle_beta   90.00
_cell.angle_gamma   90.00
#
_symmetry.space_group_name_H-M   'P 1'
#
loop_
_entity.id
_entity.type
_entity.pdbx_description
1 polymer ?
#
loop_
_entity_poly.entity_id
_entity_poly.type
_entity_poly.pdbx_seq_one_letter_code
_entity_poly.pdbx_strand_id
1 'polypeptide(L)'
;MYNFTDSKEERVPGQRRNRGFQKKQERNLMSIVVGLANMSAKQLGAVSHLLPPGTVEAIGIAAKLPRSNQGRKRQEQQVAKMMRGQVGEGALAKLEAAVALAEDNAGVWDDGDVSGRVLAWREGLLAGDEAVAAEVYGYPRAWAPDHQQLRAAVRQCQLAMEEEAKAAIASAPDASPGSSNDADDEEEDLTAVLAAAAARSRRGSGSSTGAAAPPKSRALLKSLTKMLKPLAMRVVAEADAKGASGADSDEAGEEEVA
;
A
#
# COMPACT_ATOMS: atom_id res chain seq x y z
N MET A 1 25.46 -15.16 7.31
CA MET A 1 26.47 -14.56 6.41
C MET A 1 25.83 -14.39 5.05
N TYR A 2 25.82 -13.18 4.49
CA TYR A 2 25.29 -12.94 3.15
C TYR A 2 26.41 -13.16 2.13
N ASN A 3 26.21 -14.07 1.17
CA ASN A 3 27.20 -14.40 0.15
C ASN A 3 27.05 -13.49 -1.06
N PHE A 4 28.07 -12.64 -1.27
CA PHE A 4 28.10 -11.67 -2.37
C PHE A 4 28.25 -12.29 -3.77
N THR A 5 28.50 -13.59 -3.86
CA THR A 5 28.72 -14.33 -5.11
C THR A 5 27.44 -14.68 -5.86
N ASP A 6 26.26 -14.54 -5.25
CA ASP A 6 24.97 -14.85 -5.89
C ASP A 6 24.39 -13.69 -6.71
N SER A 7 25.09 -12.55 -6.79
CA SER A 7 24.78 -11.52 -7.78
C SER A 7 25.28 -12.00 -9.16
N LYS A 8 24.43 -12.77 -9.85
CA LYS A 8 24.66 -13.27 -11.22
C LYS A 8 24.65 -12.12 -12.24
N GLU A 9 25.60 -11.20 -12.18
CA GLU A 9 25.99 -10.43 -13.37
C GLU A 9 26.99 -11.28 -14.15
N GLU A 10 26.48 -12.20 -14.99
CA GLU A 10 27.34 -12.94 -15.93
C GLU A 10 28.01 -11.94 -16.87
N ARG A 11 29.35 -11.89 -16.82
CA ARG A 11 30.13 -11.00 -17.67
C ARG A 11 30.20 -11.62 -19.07
N VAL A 12 29.49 -11.05 -20.03
CA VAL A 12 29.68 -11.37 -21.45
C VAL A 12 31.08 -10.88 -21.89
N PRO A 13 32.03 -11.78 -22.23
CA PRO A 13 33.34 -11.38 -22.69
C PRO A 13 33.23 -10.56 -23.99
N GLY A 14 33.77 -9.34 -24.01
CA GLY A 14 33.80 -8.48 -25.20
C GLY A 14 32.79 -7.33 -25.22
N GLN A 15 31.81 -7.28 -24.31
CA GLN A 15 30.86 -6.18 -24.26
C GLN A 15 31.52 -4.91 -23.66
N ARG A 16 31.57 -3.82 -24.43
CA ARG A 16 32.08 -2.54 -23.94
C ARG A 16 31.13 -2.02 -22.86
N ARG A 17 31.60 -2.11 -21.61
CA ARG A 17 30.88 -1.64 -20.42
C ARG A 17 30.44 -0.18 -20.62
N ASN A 18 29.13 0.05 -20.66
CA ASN A 18 28.58 1.40 -20.80
C ASN A 18 28.71 2.17 -19.48
N ARG A 19 29.93 2.67 -19.22
CA ARG A 19 30.30 3.35 -17.96
C ARG A 19 29.42 4.55 -17.65
N GLY A 20 28.81 5.18 -18.66
CA GLY A 20 27.88 6.31 -18.48
C GLY A 20 26.57 5.88 -17.83
N PHE A 21 25.97 4.79 -18.33
CA PHE A 21 24.72 4.23 -17.80
C PHE A 21 24.87 3.79 -16.33
N GLN A 22 25.92 3.02 -16.02
CA GLN A 22 26.17 2.55 -14.65
C GLN A 22 26.38 3.70 -13.66
N LYS A 23 27.09 4.77 -14.08
CA LYS A 23 27.26 5.97 -13.25
C LYS A 23 25.94 6.71 -13.01
N LYS A 24 25.05 6.76 -14.01
CA LYS A 24 23.72 7.38 -13.86
C LYS A 24 22.85 6.59 -12.90
N GLN A 25 22.81 5.26 -13.05
CA GLN A 25 22.07 4.36 -12.17
C GLN A 25 22.58 4.45 -10.73
N GLU A 26 23.89 4.47 -10.52
CA GLU A 26 24.50 4.61 -9.20
C GLU A 26 24.17 5.96 -8.55
N ARG A 27 24.17 7.06 -9.32
CA ARG A 27 23.74 8.37 -8.82
C ARG A 27 22.27 8.37 -8.42
N ASN A 28 21.40 7.73 -9.21
CA ASN A 28 19.99 7.65 -8.90
C ASN A 28 19.75 6.87 -7.59
N LEU A 29 20.33 5.67 -7.49
CA LEU A 29 20.27 4.86 -6.27
C LEU A 29 20.79 5.62 -5.05
N MET A 30 21.90 6.35 -5.19
CA MET A 30 22.41 7.17 -4.09
C MET A 30 21.44 8.29 -3.69
N SER A 31 20.76 8.93 -4.65
CA SER A 31 19.73 9.93 -4.36
C SER A 31 18.58 9.34 -3.56
N ILE A 32 18.07 8.18 -3.99
CA ILE A 32 17.01 7.45 -3.28
C ILE A 32 17.46 7.12 -1.86
N VAL A 33 18.64 6.54 -1.69
CA VAL A 33 19.16 6.15 -0.37
C VAL A 33 19.33 7.34 0.58
N VAL A 34 19.82 8.47 0.07
CA VAL A 34 19.93 9.70 0.87
C VAL A 34 18.54 10.19 1.31
N GLY A 35 17.54 10.10 0.44
CA GLY A 35 16.14 10.38 0.76
C GLY A 35 15.58 9.43 1.82
N LEU A 36 15.77 8.13 1.64
CA LEU A 36 15.37 7.08 2.60
C LEU A 36 15.98 7.31 3.99
N ALA A 37 17.25 7.73 4.07
CA ALA A 37 17.92 8.04 5.33
C ALA A 37 17.37 9.29 6.05
N ASN A 38 16.60 10.14 5.36
CA ASN A 38 15.94 11.30 5.96
C ASN A 38 14.47 11.02 6.33
N MET A 39 13.91 9.88 5.92
CA MET A 39 12.54 9.49 6.27
C MET A 39 12.40 9.17 7.75
N SER A 40 11.23 9.44 8.32
CA SER A 40 10.87 8.97 9.66
C SER A 40 10.75 7.45 9.70
N ALA A 41 10.91 6.84 10.89
CA ALA A 41 10.76 5.39 11.06
C ALA A 41 9.40 4.86 10.57
N LYS A 42 8.33 5.66 10.68
CA LYS A 42 7.00 5.31 10.18
C LYS A 42 6.95 5.27 8.65
N GLN A 43 7.57 6.25 7.99
CA GLN A 43 7.66 6.30 6.54
C GLN A 43 8.56 5.18 6.00
N LEU A 44 9.70 4.92 6.65
CA LEU A 44 10.59 3.82 6.29
C LEU A 44 9.90 2.45 6.45
N GLY A 45 9.08 2.27 7.49
CA GLY A 45 8.28 1.07 7.66
C GLY A 45 7.28 0.82 6.53
N ALA A 46 6.73 1.89 5.93
CA ALA A 46 5.76 1.78 4.84
C ALA A 46 6.36 1.28 3.51
N VAL A 47 7.66 1.50 3.30
CA VAL A 47 8.39 1.05 2.10
C VAL A 47 9.27 -0.18 2.34
N SER A 48 9.29 -0.70 3.58
CA SER A 48 10.23 -1.74 4.00
C SER A 48 10.14 -3.05 3.21
N HIS A 49 8.98 -3.37 2.62
CA HIS A 49 8.78 -4.56 1.79
C HIS A 49 9.38 -4.45 0.38
N LEU A 50 9.63 -3.23 -0.10
CA LEU A 50 10.30 -2.97 -1.39
C LEU A 50 11.83 -3.07 -1.27
N LEU A 51 12.34 -3.19 -0.05
CA LEU A 51 13.76 -3.08 0.25
C LEU A 51 14.36 -4.47 0.52
N PRO A 52 15.58 -4.76 0.01
CA PRO A 52 16.24 -6.03 0.26
C PRO A 52 16.50 -6.26 1.77
N PRO A 53 16.61 -7.53 2.21
CA PRO A 53 16.89 -7.84 3.61
C PRO A 53 18.13 -7.11 4.17
N GLY A 54 18.02 -6.59 5.38
CA GLY A 54 19.11 -5.87 6.07
C GLY A 54 19.33 -4.42 5.63
N THR A 55 18.73 -3.96 4.52
CA THR A 55 18.87 -2.57 4.07
C THR A 55 18.18 -1.57 5.00
N VAL A 56 17.02 -1.94 5.57
CA VAL A 56 16.28 -1.08 6.53
C VAL A 56 17.13 -0.78 7.76
N GLU A 57 17.83 -1.78 8.30
CA GLU A 57 18.75 -1.60 9.44
C GLU A 57 19.92 -0.70 9.05
N ALA A 58 20.51 -0.93 7.87
CA ALA A 58 21.60 -0.14 7.35
C ALA A 58 21.21 1.34 7.12
N ILE A 59 20.00 1.60 6.64
CA ILE A 59 19.42 2.95 6.51
C ILE A 59 19.22 3.56 7.91
N GLY A 60 18.71 2.80 8.87
CA GLY A 60 18.54 3.25 10.25
C GLY A 60 19.86 3.65 10.93
N ILE A 61 20.97 3.01 10.59
CA ILE A 61 22.32 3.41 11.02
C ILE A 61 22.72 4.73 10.35
N ALA A 62 22.51 4.88 9.04
CA ALA A 62 22.82 6.11 8.31
C ALA A 62 22.02 7.31 8.84
N ALA A 63 20.73 7.12 9.14
CA ALA A 63 19.82 8.15 9.64
C ALA A 63 20.25 8.70 11.01
N LYS A 64 20.89 7.88 11.86
CA LYS A 64 21.40 8.30 13.18
C LYS A 64 22.67 9.14 13.09
N LEU A 65 23.40 9.06 11.99
CA LEU A 65 24.65 9.77 11.81
C LEU A 65 24.41 11.18 11.24
N PRO A 66 25.18 12.19 11.68
CA PRO A 66 25.11 13.54 11.11
C PRO A 66 25.40 13.53 9.60
N ARG A 67 24.76 14.43 8.83
CA ARG A 67 24.95 14.54 7.37
C ARG A 67 26.39 14.79 6.94
N SER A 68 27.16 15.52 7.76
CA SER A 68 28.58 15.81 7.50
C SER A 68 29.52 14.63 7.82
N ASN A 69 29.02 13.57 8.46
CA ASN A 69 29.84 12.45 8.90
C ASN A 69 30.23 11.54 7.72
N GLN A 70 31.52 11.26 7.54
CA GLN A 70 31.98 10.33 6.51
C GLN A 70 31.43 8.90 6.69
N GLY A 71 31.22 8.47 7.94
CA GLY A 71 30.59 7.19 8.26
C GLY A 71 29.19 7.07 7.67
N ARG A 72 28.41 8.16 7.67
CA ARG A 72 27.09 8.20 7.02
C ARG A 72 27.21 7.96 5.52
N LYS A 73 28.11 8.70 4.86
CA LYS A 73 28.34 8.55 3.42
C LYS A 73 28.76 7.13 3.04
N ARG A 74 29.60 6.48 3.85
CA ARG A 74 29.99 5.07 3.65
C ARG A 74 28.81 4.12 3.79
N GLN A 75 27.95 4.38 4.78
CA GLN A 75 26.76 3.58 5.02
C GLN A 75 25.75 3.72 3.88
N GLU A 76 25.49 4.94 3.41
CA GLU A 76 24.61 5.22 2.25
C GLU A 76 25.14 4.51 0.99
N GLN A 77 26.46 4.55 0.74
CA GLN A 77 27.10 3.81 -0.36
C GLN A 77 26.92 2.29 -0.25
N GLN A 78 27.02 1.75 0.96
CA GLN A 78 26.79 0.34 1.20
C GLN A 78 25.34 -0.06 0.90
N VAL A 79 24.36 0.74 1.34
CA VAL A 79 22.94 0.50 1.05
C VAL A 79 22.68 0.57 -0.46
N ALA A 80 23.20 1.59 -1.16
CA ALA A 80 23.06 1.69 -2.61
C ALA A 80 23.68 0.49 -3.35
N LYS A 81 24.78 -0.07 -2.82
CA LYS A 81 25.37 -1.31 -3.33
C LYS A 81 24.48 -2.53 -3.09
N MET A 82 23.82 -2.62 -1.94
CA MET A 82 22.88 -3.72 -1.65
C MET A 82 21.64 -3.66 -2.55
N MET A 83 21.11 -2.47 -2.82
CA MET A 83 19.94 -2.31 -3.68
C MET A 83 20.23 -2.59 -5.17
N ARG A 84 21.51 -2.51 -5.58
CA ARG A 84 21.92 -2.69 -6.98
C ARG A 84 21.64 -4.12 -7.44
N GLY A 85 20.81 -4.25 -8.49
CA GLY A 85 20.45 -5.54 -9.07
C GLY A 85 19.49 -6.38 -8.22
N GLN A 86 19.06 -5.88 -7.06
CA GLN A 86 18.11 -6.57 -6.17
C GLN A 86 16.74 -5.92 -6.15
N VAL A 87 16.68 -4.63 -6.48
CA VAL A 87 15.44 -3.87 -6.56
C VAL A 87 15.13 -3.65 -8.04
N GLY A 88 14.01 -4.22 -8.49
CA GLY A 88 13.51 -4.04 -9.86
C GLY A 88 13.10 -2.59 -10.15
N GLU A 89 12.99 -2.23 -11.43
CA GLU A 89 12.69 -0.87 -11.86
C GLU A 89 11.35 -0.34 -11.30
N GLY A 90 10.32 -1.19 -11.26
CA GLY A 90 9.02 -0.82 -10.66
C GLY A 90 9.12 -0.51 -9.17
N ALA A 91 9.90 -1.28 -8.42
CA ALA A 91 10.14 -1.02 -7.00
C ALA A 91 10.98 0.24 -6.78
N LEU A 92 11.96 0.52 -7.65
CA LEU A 92 12.71 1.78 -7.62
C LEU A 92 11.81 2.99 -7.87
N ALA A 93 10.90 2.93 -8.85
CA ALA A 93 9.95 4.01 -9.11
C ALA A 93 9.02 4.27 -7.91
N LYS A 94 8.54 3.21 -7.24
CA LYS A 94 7.76 3.32 -5.99
C LYS A 94 8.58 3.97 -4.86
N LEU A 95 9.85 3.59 -4.71
CA LEU A 95 10.75 4.17 -3.71
C LEU A 95 11.04 5.65 -3.99
N GLU A 96 11.24 6.03 -5.25
CA GLU A 96 11.40 7.43 -5.66
C GLU A 96 10.15 8.25 -5.32
N ALA A 97 8.96 7.75 -5.63
CA ALA A 97 7.70 8.40 -5.29
C ALA A 97 7.51 8.54 -3.76
N ALA A 98 7.89 7.53 -2.99
CA ALA A 98 7.82 7.56 -1.53
C ALA A 98 8.80 8.57 -0.91
N VAL A 99 10.01 8.68 -1.47
CA VAL A 99 11.01 9.68 -1.07
C VAL A 99 10.50 11.09 -1.39
N ALA A 100 10.01 11.34 -2.60
CA ALA A 100 9.48 12.65 -2.98
C ALA A 100 8.34 13.10 -2.05
N LEU A 101 7.38 12.21 -1.76
CA LEU A 101 6.28 12.49 -0.83
C LEU A 101 6.79 12.83 0.59
N ALA A 102 7.86 12.16 1.03
CA ALA A 102 8.47 12.42 2.33
C ALA A 102 9.21 13.76 2.37
N GLU A 103 9.92 14.12 1.30
CA GLU A 103 10.60 15.41 1.15
C GLU A 103 9.62 16.59 1.15
N ASP A 104 8.46 16.40 0.52
CA ASP A 104 7.36 17.38 0.52
C ASP A 104 6.59 17.45 1.86
N ASN A 105 6.93 16.60 2.83
CA ASN A 105 6.20 16.42 4.10
C ASN A 105 4.69 16.15 3.90
N ALA A 106 4.31 15.59 2.75
CA ALA A 106 2.92 15.37 2.36
C ALA A 106 2.27 14.14 3.01
N GLY A 107 3.04 13.31 3.72
CA GLY A 107 2.51 12.25 4.56
C GLY A 107 3.33 10.95 4.55
N VAL A 108 2.63 9.84 4.78
CA VAL A 108 3.19 8.48 4.68
C VAL A 108 2.74 7.89 3.36
N TRP A 109 3.71 7.41 2.58
CA TRP A 109 3.43 6.74 1.32
C TRP A 109 2.61 5.47 1.55
N ASP A 110 1.66 5.21 0.64
CA ASP A 110 0.83 4.01 0.66
C ASP A 110 0.99 3.27 -0.66
N ASP A 111 1.37 2.00 -0.59
CA ASP A 111 1.52 1.15 -1.76
C ASP A 111 0.14 0.75 -2.28
N GLY A 112 -0.20 1.22 -3.49
CA GLY A 112 -1.48 0.92 -4.13
C GLY A 112 -1.72 -0.58 -4.29
N ASP A 113 -0.68 -1.37 -4.54
CA ASP A 113 -0.81 -2.82 -4.73
C ASP A 113 -1.10 -3.54 -3.41
N VAL A 114 -0.43 -3.12 -2.34
CA VAL A 114 -0.70 -3.64 -0.99
C VAL A 114 -2.11 -3.24 -0.55
N SER A 115 -2.48 -1.97 -0.71
CA SER A 115 -3.79 -1.47 -0.32
C SER A 115 -4.91 -2.12 -1.12
N GLY A 116 -4.75 -2.27 -2.45
CA GLY A 116 -5.69 -2.97 -3.32
C GLY A 116 -5.88 -4.43 -2.89
N ARG A 117 -4.79 -5.14 -2.60
CA ARG A 117 -4.86 -6.55 -2.14
C ARG A 117 -5.52 -6.68 -0.77
N VAL A 118 -5.22 -5.80 0.17
CA VAL A 118 -5.89 -5.80 1.50
C VAL A 118 -7.39 -5.52 1.36
N LEU A 119 -7.79 -4.60 0.49
CA LEU A 119 -9.20 -4.31 0.22
C LEU A 119 -9.92 -5.52 -0.37
N ALA A 120 -9.34 -6.15 -1.40
CA ALA A 120 -9.88 -7.34 -2.04
C ALA A 120 -10.03 -8.50 -1.05
N TRP A 121 -9.01 -8.77 -0.24
CA TRP A 121 -9.08 -9.82 0.79
C TRP A 121 -10.10 -9.53 1.87
N ARG A 122 -10.19 -8.27 2.34
CA ARG A 122 -11.21 -7.88 3.31
C ARG A 122 -12.61 -8.12 2.76
N GLU A 123 -12.88 -7.69 1.54
CA GLU A 123 -14.19 -7.81 0.91
C GLU A 123 -14.56 -9.27 0.65
N GLY A 124 -13.64 -10.07 0.10
CA GLY A 124 -13.85 -11.51 -0.10
C GLY A 124 -14.08 -12.27 1.21
N LEU A 125 -13.29 -11.99 2.26
CA LEU A 125 -13.46 -12.64 3.57
C LEU A 125 -14.81 -12.30 4.23
N LEU A 126 -15.28 -11.04 4.09
CA LEU A 126 -16.56 -10.63 4.65
C LEU A 126 -17.75 -11.20 3.85
N ALA A 127 -17.60 -11.34 2.53
CA ALA A 127 -18.58 -11.96 1.65
C ALA A 127 -18.63 -13.50 1.78
N GLY A 128 -17.64 -14.12 2.44
CA GLY A 128 -17.55 -15.57 2.56
C GLY A 128 -17.02 -16.26 1.30
N ASP A 129 -16.23 -15.56 0.48
CA ASP A 129 -15.58 -16.12 -0.70
C ASP A 129 -14.55 -17.18 -0.29
N GLU A 130 -14.83 -18.44 -0.64
CA GLU A 130 -13.97 -19.58 -0.32
C GLU A 130 -12.60 -19.50 -1.00
N ALA A 131 -12.50 -18.91 -2.20
CA ALA A 131 -11.24 -18.79 -2.92
C ALA A 131 -10.31 -17.81 -2.20
N VAL A 132 -10.83 -16.66 -1.78
CA VAL A 132 -10.09 -15.68 -0.98
C VAL A 132 -9.73 -16.24 0.39
N ALA A 133 -10.64 -16.98 1.03
CA ALA A 133 -10.35 -17.64 2.30
C ALA A 133 -9.24 -18.68 2.16
N ALA A 134 -9.27 -19.51 1.10
CA ALA A 134 -8.25 -20.50 0.82
C ALA A 134 -6.89 -19.84 0.53
N GLU A 135 -6.87 -18.73 -0.21
CA GLU A 135 -5.64 -17.97 -0.45
C GLU A 135 -5.06 -17.43 0.87
N VAL A 136 -5.84 -16.66 1.62
CA VAL A 136 -5.37 -15.98 2.85
C VAL A 136 -4.96 -16.98 3.93
N TYR A 137 -5.73 -18.04 4.14
CA TYR A 137 -5.43 -19.06 5.15
C TYR A 137 -4.42 -20.12 4.67
N GLY A 138 -4.13 -20.17 3.37
CA GLY A 138 -3.14 -21.06 2.77
C GLY A 138 -1.70 -20.59 2.96
N TYR A 139 -1.48 -19.31 3.26
CA TYR A 139 -0.14 -18.80 3.51
C TYR A 139 0.48 -19.37 4.81
N PRO A 140 1.82 -19.53 4.88
CA PRO A 140 2.49 -20.06 6.06
C PRO A 140 2.19 -19.24 7.31
N ARG A 141 2.03 -19.91 8.46
CA ARG A 141 1.79 -19.23 9.76
C ARG A 141 2.92 -18.28 10.18
N ALA A 142 4.13 -18.48 9.66
CA ALA A 142 5.25 -17.57 9.86
C ALA A 142 5.08 -16.21 9.14
N TRP A 143 4.12 -16.10 8.22
CA TRP A 143 3.87 -14.92 7.39
C TRP A 143 2.72 -14.05 7.87
N ALA A 144 1.81 -14.62 8.67
CA ALA A 144 0.56 -13.97 9.05
C ALA A 144 0.32 -14.00 10.56
N PRO A 145 -0.53 -13.08 11.09
CA PRO A 145 -1.10 -13.22 12.42
C PRO A 145 -1.89 -14.52 12.55
N ASP A 146 -2.18 -14.91 13.78
CA ASP A 146 -2.87 -16.17 14.09
C ASP A 146 -4.18 -16.31 13.30
N HIS A 147 -4.28 -17.34 12.44
CA HIS A 147 -5.45 -17.54 11.57
C HIS A 147 -6.76 -17.65 12.37
N GLN A 148 -6.68 -18.13 13.61
CA GLN A 148 -7.83 -18.17 14.51
C GLN A 148 -8.32 -16.77 14.91
N GLN A 149 -7.39 -15.85 15.20
CA GLN A 149 -7.71 -14.44 15.49
C GLN A 149 -8.32 -13.75 14.28
N LEU A 150 -7.79 -14.00 13.08
CA LEU A 150 -8.35 -13.46 11.84
C LEU A 150 -9.79 -13.94 11.61
N ARG A 151 -10.06 -15.24 11.76
CA ARG A 151 -11.44 -15.80 11.65
C ARG A 151 -12.37 -15.23 12.72
N ALA A 152 -11.89 -15.02 13.95
CA ALA A 152 -12.68 -14.42 15.02
C ALA A 152 -13.07 -12.97 14.67
N ALA A 153 -12.11 -12.18 14.16
CA ALA A 153 -12.36 -10.80 13.77
C ALA A 153 -13.29 -10.67 12.56
N VAL A 154 -13.16 -11.55 11.55
CA VAL A 154 -14.09 -11.59 10.40
C VAL A 154 -15.52 -11.84 10.89
N ARG A 155 -15.71 -12.83 11.77
CA ARG A 155 -17.04 -13.12 12.37
C ARG A 155 -17.57 -11.94 13.17
N GLN A 156 -16.73 -11.26 13.96
CA GLN A 156 -17.13 -10.07 14.70
C GLN A 156 -17.54 -8.91 13.76
N CYS A 157 -16.85 -8.74 12.63
CA CYS A 157 -17.23 -7.74 11.62
C CYS A 157 -18.57 -8.08 10.97
N GLN A 158 -18.78 -9.34 10.57
CA GLN A 158 -20.04 -9.79 9.97
C GLN A 158 -21.22 -9.58 10.93
N LEU A 159 -21.08 -10.01 12.18
CA LEU A 159 -22.11 -9.80 13.20
C LEU A 159 -22.41 -8.31 13.44
N ALA A 160 -21.39 -7.46 13.51
CA ALA A 160 -21.58 -6.02 13.69
C ALA A 160 -22.28 -5.38 12.48
N MET A 161 -21.95 -5.81 11.25
CA MET A 161 -22.62 -5.33 10.04
C MET A 161 -24.07 -5.80 9.95
N GLU A 162 -24.37 -7.03 10.36
CA GLU A 162 -25.75 -7.54 10.44
C GLU A 162 -26.57 -6.80 11.50
N GLU A 163 -25.99 -6.52 12.67
CA GLU A 163 -26.65 -5.76 13.74
C GLU A 163 -26.95 -4.33 13.27
N GLU A 164 -26.02 -3.69 12.58
CA GLU A 164 -26.20 -2.35 12.00
C GLU A 164 -27.24 -2.35 10.86
N ALA A 165 -27.24 -3.37 9.99
CA ALA A 165 -28.25 -3.51 8.94
C ALA A 165 -29.65 -3.72 9.53
N LYS A 166 -29.78 -4.56 10.57
CA LYS A 166 -31.04 -4.76 11.30
C LYS A 166 -31.51 -3.48 11.99
N ALA A 167 -30.60 -2.74 12.61
CA ALA A 167 -30.91 -1.45 13.23
C ALA A 167 -31.31 -0.39 12.20
N ALA A 168 -30.68 -0.37 11.03
CA ALA A 168 -31.03 0.54 9.93
C ALA A 168 -32.42 0.24 9.35
N ILE A 169 -32.77 -1.05 9.19
CA ILE A 169 -34.12 -1.47 8.76
C ILE A 169 -35.16 -1.12 9.83
N ALA A 170 -34.87 -1.34 11.11
CA ALA A 170 -35.77 -1.00 12.21
C ALA A 170 -35.95 0.52 12.43
N SER A 171 -34.95 1.32 12.00
CA SER A 171 -34.98 2.78 12.06
C SER A 171 -35.45 3.43 10.76
N ALA A 172 -35.73 2.64 9.71
CA ALA A 172 -36.29 3.17 8.48
C ALA A 172 -37.72 3.67 8.79
N PRO A 173 -38.03 4.96 8.53
CA PRO A 173 -39.38 5.45 8.72
C PRO A 173 -40.31 4.66 7.82
N ASP A 174 -41.39 4.14 8.40
CA ASP A 174 -42.50 3.53 7.69
C ASP A 174 -43.02 4.55 6.68
N ALA A 175 -42.59 4.42 5.42
CA ALA A 175 -43.14 5.18 4.31
C ALA A 175 -44.53 4.60 4.02
N SER A 176 -45.49 4.96 4.89
CA SER A 176 -46.90 4.83 4.61
C SER A 176 -47.16 5.38 3.19
N PRO A 177 -47.78 4.62 2.27
CA PRO A 177 -48.13 5.14 0.96
C PRO A 177 -49.30 6.11 1.16
N GLY A 178 -48.96 7.34 1.52
CA GLY A 178 -49.86 8.47 1.56
C GLY A 178 -50.26 8.84 0.14
N SER A 179 -51.31 8.17 -0.34
CA SER A 179 -52.13 8.62 -1.46
C SER A 179 -52.63 10.05 -1.23
N SER A 180 -52.14 10.99 -2.02
CA SER A 180 -52.93 12.13 -2.49
C SER A 180 -52.32 12.71 -3.76
N ASN A 181 -53.08 12.60 -4.85
CA ASN A 181 -52.97 13.46 -6.02
C ASN A 181 -52.86 14.92 -5.59
N ASP A 182 -51.99 15.69 -6.23
CA ASP A 182 -52.42 16.87 -7.00
C ASP A 182 -51.32 17.30 -7.96
N ALA A 183 -51.74 17.77 -9.12
CA ALA A 183 -50.89 18.24 -10.20
C ALA A 183 -50.46 19.68 -9.93
N ASP A 184 -49.24 20.07 -10.29
CA ASP A 184 -49.05 21.20 -11.19
C ASP A 184 -47.58 21.35 -11.61
N ASP A 185 -47.47 21.77 -12.85
CA ASP A 185 -46.31 21.93 -13.71
C ASP A 185 -45.69 23.31 -13.47
N GLU A 186 -44.51 23.41 -12.84
CA GLU A 186 -43.58 24.53 -13.04
C GLU A 186 -42.14 24.03 -12.94
N GLU A 187 -41.35 24.25 -14.02
CA GLU A 187 -39.91 24.03 -14.06
C GLU A 187 -39.20 24.97 -13.06
N GLU A 188 -39.05 24.51 -11.81
CA GLU A 188 -38.23 25.19 -10.83
C GLU A 188 -36.73 25.04 -11.16
N ASP A 189 -36.16 26.17 -11.58
CA ASP A 189 -34.77 26.48 -11.85
C ASP A 189 -33.77 25.73 -10.91
N LEU A 190 -33.24 24.61 -11.41
CA LEU A 190 -32.27 23.74 -10.73
C LEU A 190 -31.01 24.47 -10.26
N THR A 191 -30.73 25.66 -10.81
CA THR A 191 -29.58 26.48 -10.42
C THR A 191 -29.80 27.19 -9.08
N ALA A 192 -31.04 27.56 -8.75
CA ALA A 192 -31.39 28.16 -7.47
C ALA A 192 -31.33 27.14 -6.32
N VAL A 193 -31.72 25.89 -6.58
CA VAL A 193 -31.66 24.79 -5.60
C VAL A 193 -30.20 24.42 -5.28
N LEU A 194 -29.33 24.37 -6.29
CA LEU A 194 -27.89 24.14 -6.12
C LEU A 194 -27.19 25.30 -5.39
N ALA A 195 -27.57 26.55 -5.66
CA ALA A 195 -27.05 27.73 -4.95
C ALA A 195 -27.50 27.77 -3.48
N ALA A 196 -28.75 27.40 -3.18
CA ALA A 196 -29.26 27.28 -1.82
C ALA A 196 -28.57 26.14 -1.03
N ALA A 197 -28.25 25.02 -1.68
CA ALA A 197 -27.48 23.92 -1.10
C ALA A 197 -26.03 24.33 -0.79
N ALA A 198 -25.39 25.10 -1.68
CA ALA A 198 -24.03 25.62 -1.47
C ALA A 198 -23.96 26.69 -0.35
N ALA A 199 -25.01 27.51 -0.20
CA ALA A 199 -25.10 28.51 0.86
C ALA A 199 -25.34 27.88 2.25
N ARG A 200 -26.11 26.77 2.33
CA ARG A 200 -26.29 25.97 3.55
C ARG A 200 -25.01 25.32 4.06
N SER A 201 -24.08 24.95 3.17
CA SER A 201 -22.80 24.36 3.56
C SER A 201 -21.83 25.35 4.23
N ARG A 202 -22.02 26.67 4.09
CA ARG A 202 -21.05 27.68 4.56
C ARG A 202 -21.48 28.45 5.82
N ARG A 203 -22.68 28.20 6.34
CA ARG A 203 -23.24 29.01 7.44
C ARG A 203 -24.03 28.13 8.42
N GLY A 204 -23.31 27.38 9.24
CA GLY A 204 -23.93 26.46 10.20
C GLY A 204 -22.97 25.72 11.12
N SER A 205 -21.94 26.40 11.65
CA SER A 205 -21.22 25.92 12.83
C SER A 205 -22.07 26.23 14.06
N GLY A 206 -22.92 25.30 14.46
CA GLY A 206 -23.82 25.46 15.60
C GLY A 206 -24.55 24.17 15.95
N SER A 207 -23.91 23.38 16.81
CA SER A 207 -24.48 22.43 17.77
C SER A 207 -25.96 22.05 17.63
N SER A 208 -26.23 20.78 17.32
CA SER A 208 -26.98 19.84 18.17
C SER A 208 -27.55 18.67 17.36
N THR A 209 -27.74 17.54 18.04
CA THR A 209 -28.26 16.22 17.62
C THR A 209 -27.18 15.18 17.25
N GLY A 210 -27.18 14.12 18.07
CA GLY A 210 -26.22 13.03 18.17
C GLY A 210 -25.37 12.73 16.94
N ALA A 211 -24.08 13.05 17.03
CA ALA A 211 -23.08 12.30 16.29
C ALA A 211 -23.16 10.85 16.80
N ALA A 212 -23.95 10.02 16.11
CA ALA A 212 -23.93 8.59 16.28
C ALA A 212 -22.46 8.17 16.36
N ALA A 213 -22.08 7.54 17.48
CA ALA A 213 -20.75 6.99 17.62
C ALA A 213 -20.41 6.23 16.32
N PRO A 214 -19.19 6.40 15.77
CA PRO A 214 -18.85 5.75 14.51
C PRO A 214 -19.25 4.27 14.60
N PRO A 215 -19.92 3.74 13.58
CA PRO A 215 -20.48 2.40 13.63
C PRO A 215 -19.38 1.43 14.09
N LYS A 216 -19.71 0.54 15.04
CA LYS A 216 -18.73 -0.40 15.62
C LYS A 216 -18.03 -1.17 14.50
N SER A 217 -18.75 -1.44 13.41
CA SER A 217 -18.22 -2.02 12.17
C SER A 217 -17.00 -1.27 11.62
N ARG A 218 -16.98 0.06 11.61
CA ARG A 218 -15.87 0.85 11.05
C ARG A 218 -14.57 0.70 11.82
N ALA A 219 -14.63 0.58 13.14
CA ALA A 219 -13.45 0.32 13.97
C ALA A 219 -12.92 -1.10 13.74
N LEU A 220 -13.82 -2.08 13.64
CA LEU A 220 -13.47 -3.46 13.36
C LEU A 220 -12.87 -3.65 11.96
N LEU A 221 -13.40 -2.96 10.94
CA LEU A 221 -12.85 -2.96 9.59
C LEU A 221 -11.42 -2.39 9.55
N LYS A 222 -11.13 -1.34 10.32
CA LYS A 222 -9.76 -0.81 10.48
C LYS A 222 -8.83 -1.83 11.15
N SER A 223 -9.33 -2.54 12.17
CA SER A 223 -8.57 -3.61 12.84
C SER A 223 -8.23 -4.74 11.86
N LEU A 224 -9.21 -5.20 11.08
CA LEU A 224 -9.03 -6.25 10.08
C LEU A 224 -8.03 -5.82 9.00
N THR A 225 -8.13 -4.59 8.51
CA THR A 225 -7.15 -4.00 7.57
C THR A 225 -5.73 -4.04 8.15
N LYS A 226 -5.56 -3.70 9.43
CA LYS A 226 -4.26 -3.71 10.13
C LYS A 226 -3.69 -5.13 10.26
N MET A 227 -4.53 -6.15 10.44
CA MET A 227 -4.10 -7.54 10.52
C MET A 227 -3.71 -8.12 9.16
N LEU A 228 -4.38 -7.73 8.08
CA LEU A 228 -4.08 -8.21 6.73
C LEU A 228 -2.88 -7.52 6.09
N LYS A 229 -2.59 -6.25 6.45
CA LYS A 229 -1.51 -5.46 5.82
C LYS A 229 -0.13 -6.14 5.86
N PRO A 230 0.35 -6.72 6.97
CA PRO A 230 1.64 -7.41 7.00
C PRO A 230 1.72 -8.60 6.04
N LEU A 231 0.63 -9.35 5.89
CA LEU A 231 0.55 -10.48 4.98
C LEU A 231 0.58 -9.97 3.52
N ALA A 232 -0.21 -8.95 3.21
CA ALA A 232 -0.26 -8.37 1.87
C ALA A 232 1.09 -7.78 1.44
N MET A 233 1.80 -7.10 2.35
CA MET A 233 3.15 -6.58 2.08
C MET A 233 4.14 -7.70 1.69
N ARG A 234 4.06 -8.86 2.35
CA ARG A 234 4.94 -10.00 2.02
C ARG A 234 4.57 -10.64 0.68
N VAL A 235 3.28 -10.80 0.41
CA VAL A 235 2.81 -11.38 -0.85
C VAL A 235 3.17 -10.49 -2.05
N VAL A 236 3.03 -9.17 -1.90
CA VAL A 236 3.46 -8.21 -2.93
C VAL A 236 4.98 -8.26 -3.11
N ALA A 237 5.75 -8.30 -2.03
CA ALA A 237 7.20 -8.44 -2.11
C ALA A 237 7.65 -9.73 -2.81
N GLU A 238 6.97 -10.86 -2.58
CA GLU A 238 7.27 -12.11 -3.30
C GLU A 238 6.87 -12.06 -4.78
N ALA A 239 5.76 -11.41 -5.11
CA ALA A 239 5.34 -11.23 -6.49
C ALA A 239 6.35 -10.37 -7.26
N ASP A 240 6.81 -9.27 -6.66
CA ASP A 240 7.83 -8.40 -7.22
C ASP A 240 9.19 -9.12 -7.37
N ALA A 241 9.57 -9.95 -6.38
CA ALA A 241 10.79 -10.76 -6.45
C ALA A 241 10.72 -11.83 -7.56
N LYS A 242 9.57 -12.49 -7.74
CA LYS A 242 9.37 -13.47 -8.83
C LYS A 242 9.36 -12.78 -10.19
N GLY A 243 8.71 -11.63 -10.32
CA GLY A 243 8.72 -10.82 -11.54
C GLY A 243 10.13 -10.36 -11.93
N ALA A 244 10.95 -9.98 -10.95
CA ALA A 244 12.35 -9.62 -11.19
C ALA A 244 13.22 -10.81 -11.65
N SER A 245 12.92 -12.04 -11.23
CA SER A 245 13.63 -13.24 -11.68
C SER A 245 13.19 -13.79 -13.04
N GLY A 246 11.97 -13.47 -13.50
CA GLY A 246 11.42 -13.96 -14.78
C GLY A 246 11.82 -13.13 -15.99
N ALA A 247 12.20 -11.86 -15.81
CA ALA A 247 12.54 -10.95 -16.90
C ALA A 247 13.89 -11.27 -17.61
N ASP A 248 14.70 -12.18 -17.06
CA ASP A 248 16.02 -12.56 -17.61
C ASP A 248 15.98 -13.88 -18.42
N SER A 249 14.81 -14.50 -18.60
CA SER A 249 14.69 -15.84 -19.21
C SER A 249 14.03 -15.87 -20.61
N ASP A 250 13.47 -14.77 -21.10
CA ASP A 250 12.68 -14.76 -22.35
C ASP A 250 13.42 -14.16 -23.58
N GLU A 251 14.73 -13.89 -23.50
CA GLU A 251 15.52 -13.39 -24.64
C GLU A 251 16.62 -14.38 -25.10
N ALA A 252 16.29 -15.68 -25.14
CA ALA A 252 17.16 -16.70 -25.72
C ALA A 252 16.32 -17.81 -26.38
N GLY A 253 15.60 -17.50 -27.45
CA GLY A 253 14.70 -18.48 -28.03
C GLY A 253 14.10 -18.22 -29.40
N GLU A 254 14.66 -17.36 -30.26
CA GLU A 254 14.27 -17.33 -31.68
C GLU A 254 15.47 -17.04 -32.58
N GLU A 255 16.28 -18.07 -32.86
CA GLU A 255 17.05 -18.14 -34.11
C GLU A 255 17.02 -19.59 -34.61
N GLU A 256 15.86 -19.98 -35.13
CA GLU A 256 15.75 -21.07 -36.10
C GLU A 256 15.04 -20.51 -37.34
N VAL A 257 15.45 -21.00 -38.51
CA VAL A 257 14.93 -20.77 -39.87
C VAL A 257 15.66 -19.67 -40.68
N ALA A 258 16.73 -20.07 -41.39
CA ALA A 258 16.66 -20.41 -42.83
C ALA A 258 17.97 -21.03 -43.33
#